data_AF-A0A938LI55-F1
#
_entry.id   AF-A0A938LI55-F1
#
_cell.length_a   1.000
_cell.length_b   1.000
_cell.length_c   1.000
_cell.angle_alpha   90.00
_cell.angle_beta   90.00
_cell.angle_gamma   90.00
#
_symmetry.space_group_name_H-M   'P 1'
#
loop_
_entity.id
_entity.type
_entity.pdbx_description
1 polymer ?
#
loop_
_entity_poly.entity_id
_entity_poly.type
_entity_poly.pdbx_seq_one_letter_code
_entity_poly.pdbx_strand_id
1 'polypeptide(L)'
;MGTCAAGIRAATVRERSRGAACATAPLPHGRGSDSGRLRGLGRLGMRCLWAMLVMAAVVAGCMRDGGGLGALSPRMAAGPAAETATGEAPTGDVSAVRAADAPLARPRETPAAPAAPRPAVTHPDEPARYDARLGEVDLPVATRRPPVLAGADEGETLRLVDAVLAEVNGEVVTREDILGPLRPQMRQWRRELSPAAFESRCRSLVDMRLREAVSLRLVVQEAKAKMTDDEKKQVEAALEQTVKNLTSEAGSIAALEERLARQGSSLEKEKERERQRMLVQRYLREKVAPAVHVTHSELLEVYNRVRAERYEQPERVRLGLIMLKKSSAADPAAAQALARAVHGRAAAGEDFARLAARYSEDPMSEKGGDWGFITRGSFRVRAVDETLFALQGGQAGPLVETEDAYYVVKALERCPARTVPFTEVQADLEDEIRDRKYNEMVSRHVQELYRRAYVRIMQENL
;
A
#
# COMPACT_ATOMS: atom_id res chain seq x y z
N MET A 1 10.53 -59.05 -4.53
CA MET A 1 11.18 -60.39 -4.58
C MET A 1 12.20 -60.36 -5.70
N GLY A 2 13.44 -60.81 -5.48
CA GLY A 2 14.38 -61.10 -6.57
C GLY A 2 14.03 -62.44 -7.24
N THR A 3 14.82 -62.98 -8.17
CA THR A 3 16.22 -62.69 -8.56
C THR A 3 16.47 -63.19 -9.99
N CYS A 4 17.49 -62.66 -10.68
CA CYS A 4 18.29 -63.40 -11.67
C CYS A 4 19.70 -62.77 -11.71
N ALA A 5 20.74 -63.59 -11.92
CA ALA A 5 22.13 -63.20 -11.71
C ALA A 5 23.07 -63.71 -12.81
N ALA A 6 24.02 -62.85 -13.21
CA ALA A 6 25.36 -63.13 -13.78
C ALA A 6 25.98 -61.77 -14.18
N GLY A 7 27.27 -61.46 -14.01
CA GLY A 7 28.37 -62.18 -13.36
C GLY A 7 29.70 -61.92 -14.11
N ILE A 8 30.82 -61.78 -13.37
CA ILE A 8 32.22 -61.79 -13.89
C ILE A 8 32.63 -60.46 -14.59
N ARG A 9 33.82 -59.84 -14.40
CA ARG A 9 35.13 -60.25 -13.83
C ARG A 9 35.81 -59.07 -13.09
N ALA A 10 36.72 -59.36 -12.15
CA ALA A 10 37.54 -58.37 -11.45
C ALA A 10 38.98 -58.28 -12.01
N ALA A 11 39.66 -57.16 -11.79
CA ALA A 11 41.13 -57.05 -11.80
C ALA A 11 41.60 -55.96 -10.82
N THR A 12 42.56 -56.30 -9.95
CA THR A 12 43.12 -55.49 -8.86
C THR A 12 44.49 -54.89 -9.23
N VAL A 13 45.06 -54.09 -8.31
CA VAL A 13 46.50 -53.72 -8.10
C VAL A 13 46.76 -52.19 -8.18
N ARG A 14 47.63 -51.55 -7.37
CA ARG A 14 48.06 -51.71 -5.96
C ARG A 14 48.90 -50.47 -5.56
N GLU A 15 48.70 -49.99 -4.33
CA GLU A 15 49.52 -49.09 -3.47
C GLU A 15 50.84 -48.45 -3.97
N ARG A 16 51.02 -47.15 -3.67
CA ARG A 16 52.13 -46.50 -2.89
C ARG A 16 52.47 -45.08 -3.42
N SER A 17 52.87 -44.05 -2.68
CA SER A 17 52.88 -43.63 -1.26
C SER A 17 53.93 -42.50 -1.11
N ARG A 18 53.58 -41.36 -0.48
CA ARG A 18 54.42 -40.29 0.14
C ARG A 18 53.44 -39.13 0.40
N GLY A 19 53.20 -38.59 1.60
CA GLY A 19 54.09 -38.23 2.72
C GLY A 19 54.50 -36.75 2.56
N ALA A 20 54.37 -35.82 3.52
CA ALA A 20 53.81 -35.81 4.89
C ALA A 20 53.27 -34.36 5.17
N ALA A 21 52.79 -33.89 6.34
CA ALA A 21 52.75 -34.38 7.72
C ALA A 21 51.56 -33.74 8.50
N CYS A 22 51.49 -33.90 9.83
CA CYS A 22 50.52 -33.26 10.75
C CYS A 22 51.21 -32.32 11.77
N ALA A 23 50.49 -31.33 12.31
CA ALA A 23 50.73 -30.78 13.65
C ALA A 23 49.47 -30.09 14.24
N THR A 24 49.34 -30.11 15.58
CA THR A 24 48.14 -29.80 16.38
C THR A 24 48.19 -28.49 17.18
N ALA A 25 47.05 -27.77 17.27
CA ALA A 25 46.47 -27.02 18.43
C ALA A 25 47.34 -25.97 19.20
N PRO A 26 46.80 -25.09 20.10
CA PRO A 26 45.43 -24.95 20.64
C PRO A 26 44.84 -23.50 20.66
N LEU A 27 43.73 -23.33 21.39
CA LEU A 27 42.98 -22.08 21.68
C LEU A 27 43.73 -21.10 22.62
N PRO A 28 43.26 -19.83 22.73
CA PRO A 28 42.65 -19.43 24.01
C PRO A 28 41.33 -18.63 23.89
N HIS A 29 40.68 -18.40 25.04
CA HIS A 29 39.32 -17.85 25.20
C HIS A 29 39.14 -16.35 24.88
N GLY A 30 37.95 -15.99 24.38
CA GLY A 30 37.44 -14.61 24.27
C GLY A 30 35.91 -14.57 24.29
N ARG A 31 35.34 -14.11 25.41
CA ARG A 31 33.90 -14.04 25.79
C ARG A 31 32.94 -13.65 24.66
N GLY A 32 31.76 -14.29 24.61
CA GLY A 32 30.76 -14.08 23.56
C GLY A 32 29.56 -13.20 23.94
N SER A 33 28.60 -13.11 23.01
CA SER A 33 27.19 -12.84 23.30
C SER A 33 26.32 -13.63 22.31
N ASP A 34 25.27 -14.28 22.80
CA ASP A 34 24.37 -15.10 21.98
C ASP A 34 23.59 -14.27 20.93
N SER A 35 23.62 -14.73 19.68
CA SER A 35 22.65 -14.34 18.64
C SER A 35 21.80 -15.54 18.21
N GLY A 36 21.25 -16.23 19.22
CA GLY A 36 20.38 -17.39 19.04
C GLY A 36 18.91 -17.03 18.83
N ARG A 37 18.39 -17.32 17.62
CA ARG A 37 16.96 -17.55 17.30
C ARG A 37 15.99 -16.36 17.49
N LEU A 38 15.79 -15.60 16.41
CA LEU A 38 14.48 -14.99 16.09
C LEU A 38 14.04 -15.38 14.66
N ARG A 39 13.66 -16.65 14.48
CA ARG A 39 12.76 -17.08 13.40
C ARG A 39 11.41 -17.42 14.03
N GLY A 40 10.45 -16.51 13.94
CA GLY A 40 9.15 -16.69 14.62
C GLY A 40 8.25 -15.46 14.65
N LEU A 41 8.39 -14.52 13.70
CA LEU A 41 7.52 -13.35 13.57
C LEU A 41 7.06 -13.23 12.11
N GLY A 42 5.76 -13.04 11.92
CA GLY A 42 5.13 -12.82 10.61
C GLY A 42 4.29 -13.99 10.08
N ARG A 43 2.98 -13.95 10.40
CA ARG A 43 1.85 -14.28 9.49
C ARG A 43 0.46 -14.17 10.13
N LEU A 44 0.32 -14.36 11.46
CA LEU A 44 -0.99 -14.25 12.13
C LEU A 44 -1.50 -12.80 12.31
N GLY A 45 -0.60 -11.83 12.55
CA GLY A 45 -0.99 -10.44 12.86
C GLY A 45 -1.63 -9.64 11.71
N MET A 46 -1.42 -10.04 10.44
CA MET A 46 -1.93 -9.27 9.28
C MET A 46 -3.34 -9.68 8.82
N ARG A 47 -3.85 -10.85 9.23
CA ARG A 47 -5.19 -11.31 8.82
C ARG A 47 -6.34 -10.73 9.66
N CYS A 48 -6.06 -10.29 10.89
CA CYS A 48 -7.08 -9.67 11.75
C CYS A 48 -7.35 -8.19 11.42
N LEU A 49 -6.40 -7.46 10.80
CA LEU A 49 -6.59 -6.04 10.48
C LEU A 49 -7.54 -5.79 9.31
N TRP A 50 -7.64 -6.72 8.35
CA TRP A 50 -8.26 -6.44 7.05
C TRP A 50 -9.77 -6.14 7.12
N ALA A 51 -10.47 -6.62 8.15
CA ALA A 51 -11.90 -6.34 8.35
C ALA A 51 -12.18 -5.16 9.30
N MET A 52 -11.27 -4.84 10.24
CA MET A 52 -11.34 -3.54 10.92
C MET A 52 -11.10 -2.41 9.91
N LEU A 53 -10.27 -2.64 8.90
CA LEU A 53 -10.06 -1.71 7.78
C LEU A 53 -11.33 -1.41 6.97
N VAL A 54 -12.34 -2.30 6.92
CA VAL A 54 -13.61 -2.00 6.20
C VAL A 54 -14.49 -1.01 6.98
N MET A 55 -14.37 -0.93 8.30
CA MET A 55 -15.03 0.11 9.11
C MET A 55 -14.13 1.34 9.31
N ALA A 56 -12.81 1.16 9.39
CA ALA A 56 -11.87 2.27 9.52
C ALA A 56 -11.69 3.06 8.20
N ALA A 57 -11.77 2.41 7.02
CA ALA A 57 -11.74 3.09 5.72
C ALA A 57 -13.02 3.91 5.42
N VAL A 58 -14.09 3.69 6.20
CA VAL A 58 -15.31 4.52 6.19
C VAL A 58 -15.13 5.82 7.01
N VAL A 59 -14.05 5.94 7.81
CA VAL A 59 -13.78 7.11 8.67
C VAL A 59 -12.42 7.78 8.39
N ALA A 60 -11.42 7.03 7.91
CA ALA A 60 -10.07 7.53 7.64
C ALA A 60 -9.81 7.73 6.13
N GLY A 61 -10.00 8.96 5.66
CA GLY A 61 -9.55 9.37 4.34
C GLY A 61 -8.01 9.39 4.25
N CYS A 62 -7.46 8.58 3.34
CA CYS A 62 -6.12 8.65 2.76
C CYS A 62 -4.90 8.93 3.68
N MET A 63 -4.03 7.93 3.83
CA MET A 63 -2.59 8.18 3.74
C MET A 63 -1.87 7.03 3.01
N ARG A 64 -0.93 7.40 2.13
CA ARG A 64 -0.09 6.51 1.32
C ARG A 64 0.84 5.67 2.22
N ASP A 65 1.11 4.43 1.83
CA ASP A 65 2.49 4.09 1.44
C ASP A 65 2.54 2.89 0.48
N GLY A 66 3.46 2.95 -0.47
CA GLY A 66 3.63 1.93 -1.51
C GLY A 66 4.54 0.79 -1.05
N GLY A 67 4.10 -0.45 -1.22
CA GLY A 67 4.89 -1.64 -0.89
C GLY A 67 4.32 -2.89 -1.54
N GLY A 68 4.71 -3.17 -2.79
CA GLY A 68 4.22 -4.32 -3.54
C GLY A 68 4.68 -5.66 -2.95
N LEU A 69 3.77 -6.63 -2.87
CA LEU A 69 4.09 -8.04 -2.64
C LEU A 69 3.29 -8.89 -3.64
N GLY A 70 4.01 -9.66 -4.45
CA GLY A 70 3.45 -10.34 -5.61
C GLY A 70 2.47 -11.47 -5.28
N ALA A 71 1.40 -11.54 -6.07
CA ALA A 71 0.44 -12.64 -6.02
C ALA A 71 0.97 -13.88 -6.75
N LEU A 72 1.11 -14.98 -6.01
CA LEU A 72 1.24 -16.32 -6.59
C LEU A 72 -0.16 -16.83 -6.97
N SER A 73 -0.50 -16.78 -8.25
CA SER A 73 -1.73 -17.39 -8.79
C SER A 73 -1.47 -18.82 -9.27
N PRO A 74 -2.32 -19.81 -8.94
CA PRO A 74 -2.23 -21.14 -9.51
C PRO A 74 -2.69 -21.14 -10.97
N ARG A 75 -1.97 -21.90 -11.78
CA ARG A 75 -2.15 -22.06 -13.24
C ARG A 75 -3.37 -22.93 -13.53
N MET A 76 -4.36 -22.41 -14.25
CA MET A 76 -5.40 -23.24 -14.90
C MET A 76 -5.22 -23.26 -16.43
N ALA A 77 -5.65 -24.36 -17.03
CA ALA A 77 -5.21 -24.79 -18.35
C ALA A 77 -5.97 -24.13 -19.50
N ALA A 78 -5.28 -23.93 -20.63
CA ALA A 78 -5.88 -23.57 -21.89
C ALA A 78 -6.46 -24.81 -22.61
N GLY A 79 -7.60 -24.62 -23.26
CA GLY A 79 -8.18 -25.52 -24.27
C GLY A 79 -8.67 -24.69 -25.47
N PRO A 80 -8.66 -25.20 -26.72
CA PRO A 80 -8.44 -24.32 -27.86
C PRO A 80 -9.65 -24.09 -28.80
N ALA A 81 -9.53 -22.98 -29.55
CA ALA A 81 -9.90 -22.76 -30.95
C ALA A 81 -11.35 -23.00 -31.46
N ALA A 82 -11.94 -21.92 -31.99
CA ALA A 82 -12.68 -21.85 -33.25
C ALA A 82 -12.50 -20.41 -33.77
N GLU A 83 -11.68 -20.15 -34.80
CA GLU A 83 -12.07 -20.20 -36.22
C GLU A 83 -13.36 -19.45 -36.55
N THR A 84 -13.21 -18.22 -37.04
CA THR A 84 -14.22 -17.55 -37.88
C THR A 84 -13.54 -16.99 -39.12
N ALA A 85 -14.16 -17.25 -40.28
CA ALA A 85 -13.58 -16.99 -41.59
C ALA A 85 -13.65 -15.51 -42.00
N THR A 86 -12.78 -15.16 -42.94
CA THR A 86 -12.84 -13.91 -43.72
C THR A 86 -14.14 -13.80 -44.51
N GLY A 87 -14.73 -12.61 -44.53
CA GLY A 87 -15.91 -12.27 -45.34
C GLY A 87 -15.85 -10.81 -45.79
N GLU A 88 -15.77 -10.60 -47.11
CA GLU A 88 -15.59 -9.32 -47.78
C GLU A 88 -16.65 -8.25 -47.48
N ALA A 89 -16.22 -6.98 -47.58
CA ALA A 89 -17.10 -5.83 -47.67
C ALA A 89 -17.50 -5.53 -49.13
N PRO A 90 -18.69 -4.96 -49.37
CA PRO A 90 -18.98 -4.22 -50.60
C PRO A 90 -18.92 -2.70 -50.39
N THR A 91 -18.54 -2.00 -51.45
CA THR A 91 -18.33 -0.55 -51.54
C THR A 91 -19.54 0.21 -52.09
N GLY A 92 -19.64 1.50 -51.77
CA GLY A 92 -20.60 2.45 -52.36
C GLY A 92 -21.73 2.85 -51.39
N ASP A 93 -22.23 4.09 -51.38
CA ASP A 93 -22.13 5.13 -52.42
C ASP A 93 -21.97 6.55 -51.82
N VAL A 94 -21.53 7.50 -52.64
CA VAL A 94 -21.20 8.88 -52.25
C VAL A 94 -22.36 9.83 -52.56
N SER A 95 -22.72 10.71 -51.63
CA SER A 95 -23.52 11.89 -51.97
C SER A 95 -22.99 13.13 -51.25
N ALA A 96 -22.49 14.08 -52.04
CA ALA A 96 -21.91 15.34 -51.57
C ALA A 96 -22.97 16.44 -51.51
N VAL A 97 -22.92 17.28 -50.47
CA VAL A 97 -23.59 18.59 -50.46
C VAL A 97 -22.54 19.67 -50.31
N ARG A 98 -22.60 20.67 -51.19
CA ARG A 98 -21.63 21.77 -51.31
C ARG A 98 -21.70 22.74 -50.13
N ALA A 99 -20.55 23.34 -49.83
CA ALA A 99 -20.43 24.51 -48.98
C ALA A 99 -21.00 25.78 -49.64
N ALA A 100 -21.38 26.75 -48.79
CA ALA A 100 -21.61 28.14 -49.17
C ALA A 100 -20.97 29.05 -48.10
N ASP A 101 -20.26 30.09 -48.52
CA ASP A 101 -19.39 30.92 -47.69
C ASP A 101 -20.05 32.18 -47.10
N ALA A 102 -19.55 32.55 -45.91
CA ALA A 102 -19.48 33.92 -45.36
C ALA A 102 -20.80 34.64 -44.95
N PRO A 103 -20.75 35.70 -44.08
CA PRO A 103 -19.56 36.33 -43.48
C PRO A 103 -19.53 36.37 -41.92
N LEU A 104 -18.35 36.67 -41.39
CA LEU A 104 -18.06 36.86 -39.97
C LEU A 104 -18.69 38.15 -39.41
N ALA A 105 -19.52 38.04 -38.37
CA ALA A 105 -20.01 39.17 -37.58
C ALA A 105 -19.11 39.42 -36.35
N ARG A 106 -18.76 40.69 -36.10
CA ARG A 106 -17.92 41.11 -34.96
C ARG A 106 -18.69 41.05 -33.63
N PRO A 107 -18.02 40.85 -32.48
CA PRO A 107 -18.68 40.83 -31.17
C PRO A 107 -19.30 42.19 -30.82
N ARG A 108 -20.45 42.20 -30.16
CA ARG A 108 -20.99 43.39 -29.51
C ARG A 108 -20.30 43.60 -28.16
N GLU A 109 -19.66 44.76 -28.00
CA GLU A 109 -19.15 45.20 -26.70
C GLU A 109 -20.31 45.43 -25.73
N THR A 110 -20.17 44.95 -24.49
CA THR A 110 -21.09 45.21 -23.38
C THR A 110 -20.35 46.05 -22.34
N PRO A 111 -20.94 47.12 -21.78
CA PRO A 111 -20.21 48.01 -20.86
C PRO A 111 -19.70 47.28 -19.60
N ALA A 112 -18.49 47.64 -19.16
CA ALA A 112 -17.83 47.00 -18.03
C ALA A 112 -18.51 47.30 -16.68
N ALA A 113 -18.76 46.26 -15.89
CA ALA A 113 -19.07 46.37 -14.47
C ALA A 113 -17.78 46.59 -13.64
N PRO A 114 -17.83 47.29 -12.49
CA PRO A 114 -16.64 47.66 -11.73
C PRO A 114 -15.89 46.46 -11.14
N ALA A 115 -14.58 46.58 -11.06
CA ALA A 115 -13.69 45.50 -10.61
C ALA A 115 -13.83 45.19 -9.10
N ALA A 116 -14.00 43.92 -8.78
CA ALA A 116 -13.86 43.42 -7.41
C ALA A 116 -12.37 43.45 -6.96
N PRO A 117 -12.09 43.69 -5.67
CA PRO A 117 -10.72 43.75 -5.17
C PRO A 117 -10.01 42.39 -5.25
N ARG A 118 -8.71 42.41 -5.59
CA ARG A 118 -7.86 41.20 -5.59
C ARG A 118 -7.65 40.69 -4.17
N PRO A 119 -7.78 39.38 -3.89
CA PRO A 119 -7.31 38.81 -2.63
C PRO A 119 -5.78 38.92 -2.53
N ALA A 120 -5.29 39.11 -1.31
CA ALA A 120 -3.86 39.25 -1.04
C ALA A 120 -3.12 37.91 -1.24
N VAL A 121 -1.86 38.00 -1.67
CA VAL A 121 -0.92 36.87 -1.70
C VAL A 121 -0.34 36.70 -0.30
N THR A 122 -0.52 35.52 0.30
CA THR A 122 0.26 35.08 1.47
C THR A 122 1.12 33.89 1.08
N HIS A 123 2.43 34.01 1.32
CA HIS A 123 3.40 32.92 1.22
C HIS A 123 3.36 32.04 2.49
N PRO A 124 3.91 30.82 2.45
CA PRO A 124 3.51 29.75 3.37
C PRO A 124 4.36 29.71 4.64
N ASP A 125 3.71 29.77 5.81
CA ASP A 125 4.21 29.22 7.07
C ASP A 125 3.05 29.09 8.10
N GLU A 126 2.01 28.32 7.74
CA GLU A 126 0.98 27.90 8.68
C GLU A 126 0.43 26.52 8.29
N PRO A 127 0.57 25.46 9.13
CA PRO A 127 -0.02 24.16 8.85
C PRO A 127 -1.55 24.27 8.99
N ALA A 128 -2.23 24.23 7.85
CA ALA A 128 -3.66 24.51 7.73
C ALA A 128 -4.54 23.70 8.70
N ARG A 129 -5.45 24.41 9.39
CA ARG A 129 -6.57 23.77 10.10
C ARG A 129 -7.47 23.07 9.09
N TYR A 130 -7.65 21.77 9.25
CA TYR A 130 -8.38 20.92 8.32
C TYR A 130 -9.87 20.84 8.70
N ASP A 131 -10.53 22.00 8.76
CA ASP A 131 -11.99 22.07 8.89
C ASP A 131 -12.67 22.02 7.51
N ALA A 132 -13.89 21.46 7.50
CA ALA A 132 -14.80 21.32 6.35
C ALA A 132 -14.37 20.38 5.20
N ARG A 133 -14.83 19.12 5.27
CA ARG A 133 -15.52 18.41 4.16
C ARG A 133 -16.18 17.07 4.49
N LEU A 134 -16.28 16.68 5.76
CA LEU A 134 -17.49 16.00 6.24
C LEU A 134 -18.42 17.11 6.74
N GLY A 135 -19.67 17.13 6.27
CA GLY A 135 -20.67 18.05 6.81
C GLY A 135 -20.83 17.76 8.30
N GLU A 136 -20.80 18.81 9.14
CA GLU A 136 -21.01 18.68 10.58
C GLU A 136 -22.38 18.04 10.82
N VAL A 137 -22.36 16.80 11.29
CA VAL A 137 -23.58 16.16 11.79
C VAL A 137 -23.80 16.72 13.17
N ASP A 138 -24.63 17.77 13.26
CA ASP A 138 -25.15 18.27 14.52
C ASP A 138 -25.87 17.12 15.25
N LEU A 139 -25.16 16.52 16.21
CA LEU A 139 -25.70 15.49 17.08
C LEU A 139 -26.71 16.16 18.03
N PRO A 140 -27.98 15.73 18.06
CA PRO A 140 -28.99 16.39 18.89
C PRO A 140 -28.68 16.22 20.39
N VAL A 141 -28.13 17.27 21.01
CA VAL A 141 -27.81 17.31 22.44
C VAL A 141 -29.09 17.52 23.26
N ALA A 142 -29.69 16.43 23.73
CA ALA A 142 -30.82 16.48 24.64
C ALA A 142 -30.35 16.79 26.08
N THR A 143 -30.50 18.04 26.51
CA THR A 143 -30.09 18.56 27.84
C THR A 143 -30.98 18.10 29.02
N ARG A 144 -31.56 16.89 28.95
CA ARG A 144 -32.29 16.29 30.08
C ARG A 144 -31.36 15.42 30.93
N ARG A 145 -31.09 15.94 32.13
CA ARG A 145 -30.51 15.25 33.28
C ARG A 145 -31.05 13.81 33.36
N PRO A 146 -30.20 12.76 33.43
CA PRO A 146 -30.70 11.43 33.71
C PRO A 146 -31.36 11.42 35.11
N PRO A 147 -32.33 10.52 35.37
CA PRO A 147 -32.70 10.23 36.74
C PRO A 147 -31.45 9.70 37.46
N VAL A 148 -31.07 10.36 38.55
CA VAL A 148 -30.18 9.73 39.53
C VAL A 148 -30.94 8.51 40.04
N LEU A 149 -30.36 7.32 39.88
CA LEU A 149 -30.83 6.12 40.58
C LEU A 149 -30.48 6.26 42.07
N ALA A 150 -31.28 7.06 42.77
CA ALA A 150 -31.26 7.18 44.22
C ALA A 150 -32.17 6.09 44.78
N GLY A 151 -31.59 5.14 45.50
CA GLY A 151 -32.30 3.96 46.01
C GLY A 151 -31.45 2.69 45.97
N ALA A 152 -30.20 2.77 46.41
CA ALA A 152 -29.45 1.56 46.74
C ALA A 152 -29.80 1.18 48.18
N ASP A 153 -30.53 0.08 48.34
CA ASP A 153 -30.74 -0.55 49.65
C ASP A 153 -29.38 -1.01 50.22
N GLU A 154 -29.20 -0.90 51.53
CA GLU A 154 -27.95 -1.27 52.21
C GLU A 154 -27.78 -2.80 52.25
N GLY A 155 -27.30 -3.40 51.15
CA GLY A 155 -27.07 -4.84 51.09
C GLY A 155 -26.53 -5.40 49.78
N GLU A 156 -26.67 -4.70 48.64
CA GLU A 156 -26.16 -5.21 47.37
C GLU A 156 -24.68 -4.88 47.16
N THR A 157 -23.91 -5.91 46.77
CA THR A 157 -22.51 -5.78 46.35
C THR A 157 -22.38 -4.67 45.30
N LEU A 158 -21.58 -3.64 45.58
CA LEU A 158 -21.24 -2.58 44.64
C LEU A 158 -20.62 -3.18 43.36
N ARG A 159 -21.47 -3.45 42.35
CA ARG A 159 -21.01 -3.76 41.01
C ARG A 159 -20.37 -2.48 40.47
N LEU A 160 -19.08 -2.52 40.22
CA LEU A 160 -18.38 -1.46 39.50
C LEU A 160 -18.90 -1.45 38.05
N VAL A 161 -19.96 -0.69 37.80
CA VAL A 161 -20.52 -0.55 36.46
C VAL A 161 -19.55 0.31 35.65
N ASP A 162 -18.96 -0.26 34.60
CA ASP A 162 -18.09 0.47 33.68
C ASP A 162 -18.82 1.69 33.11
N ALA A 163 -18.12 2.82 33.05
CA ALA A 163 -18.71 4.08 32.61
C ALA A 163 -19.30 3.94 31.20
N VAL A 164 -20.59 4.27 31.03
CA VAL A 164 -21.28 4.21 29.74
C VAL A 164 -20.86 5.41 28.89
N LEU A 165 -20.31 5.14 27.71
CA LEU A 165 -19.89 6.18 26.75
C LEU A 165 -21.00 6.51 25.75
N ALA A 166 -21.79 5.51 25.35
CA ALA A 166 -22.95 5.71 24.50
C ALA A 166 -24.07 4.68 24.76
N GLU A 167 -25.28 5.04 24.34
CA GLU A 167 -26.46 4.18 24.31
C GLU A 167 -27.02 4.17 22.86
N VAL A 168 -27.32 2.99 22.33
CA VAL A 168 -27.72 2.76 20.93
C VAL A 168 -28.94 1.85 20.89
N ASN A 169 -30.13 2.43 20.70
CA ASN A 169 -31.42 1.71 20.76
C ASN A 169 -31.57 0.82 22.03
N GLY A 170 -31.14 1.33 23.19
CA GLY A 170 -31.17 0.62 24.48
C GLY A 170 -29.96 -0.29 24.76
N GLU A 171 -29.05 -0.47 23.80
CA GLU A 171 -27.80 -1.21 24.03
C GLU A 171 -26.65 -0.25 24.37
N VAL A 172 -25.95 -0.48 25.47
CA VAL A 172 -24.84 0.38 25.93
C VAL A 172 -23.50 0.02 25.27
N VAL A 173 -22.65 1.05 25.11
CA VAL A 173 -21.22 0.96 24.78
C VAL A 173 -20.44 1.47 26.00
N THR A 174 -19.61 0.62 26.60
CA THR A 174 -18.89 0.95 27.83
C THR A 174 -17.48 1.49 27.56
N ARG A 175 -16.89 2.10 28.59
CA ARG A 175 -15.51 2.57 28.57
C ARG A 175 -14.51 1.42 28.35
N GLU A 176 -14.78 0.22 28.87
CA GLU A 176 -13.85 -0.91 28.70
C GLU A 176 -13.92 -1.50 27.28
N ASP A 177 -15.08 -1.47 26.62
CA ASP A 177 -15.21 -1.88 25.21
C ASP A 177 -14.33 -1.03 24.29
N ILE A 178 -14.22 0.27 24.57
CA ILE A 178 -13.41 1.21 23.80
C ILE A 178 -11.95 1.22 24.25
N LEU A 179 -11.67 1.39 25.55
CA LEU A 179 -10.30 1.60 26.04
C LEU A 179 -9.52 0.30 26.20
N GLY A 180 -10.17 -0.82 26.56
CA GLY A 180 -9.54 -2.11 26.82
C GLY A 180 -8.52 -2.52 25.74
N PRO A 181 -8.95 -2.58 24.45
CA PRO A 181 -8.06 -2.89 23.32
C PRO A 181 -6.93 -1.87 23.10
N LEU A 182 -7.13 -0.60 23.50
CA LEU A 182 -6.20 0.50 23.25
C LEU A 182 -5.13 0.65 24.33
N ARG A 183 -5.37 0.15 25.55
CA ARG A 183 -4.45 0.24 26.71
C ARG A 183 -2.98 -0.08 26.36
N PRO A 184 -2.62 -1.11 25.56
CA PRO A 184 -1.22 -1.36 25.18
C PRO A 184 -0.60 -0.24 24.35
N GLN A 185 -1.33 0.27 23.35
CA GLN A 185 -0.90 1.33 22.44
C GLN A 185 -0.78 2.67 23.17
N MET A 186 -1.75 3.00 24.04
CA MET A 186 -1.69 4.21 24.87
C MET A 186 -0.50 4.18 25.84
N ARG A 187 -0.17 3.02 26.43
CA ARG A 187 1.04 2.86 27.27
C ARG A 187 2.34 3.08 26.50
N GLN A 188 2.37 2.73 25.21
CA GLN A 188 3.51 3.03 24.33
C GLN A 188 3.59 4.54 24.04
N TRP A 189 2.50 5.14 23.56
CA TRP A 189 2.46 6.58 23.23
C TRP A 189 2.80 7.48 24.41
N ARG A 190 2.41 7.12 25.64
CA ARG A 190 2.76 7.87 26.86
C ARG A 190 4.26 7.93 27.15
N ARG A 191 5.08 7.05 26.53
CA ARG A 191 6.55 7.07 26.61
C ARG A 191 7.21 7.84 25.47
N GLU A 192 6.52 7.99 24.34
CA GLU A 192 7.05 8.54 23.09
C GLU A 192 6.65 10.01 22.86
N LEU A 193 5.51 10.43 23.43
CA LEU A 193 4.89 11.74 23.16
C LEU A 193 4.94 12.67 24.37
N SER A 194 4.93 13.98 24.11
CA SER A 194 4.68 14.99 25.15
C SER A 194 3.24 14.86 25.70
N PRO A 195 2.94 15.33 26.92
CA PRO A 195 1.62 15.18 27.53
C PRO A 195 0.46 15.70 26.66
N ALA A 196 0.62 16.88 26.04
CA ALA A 196 -0.39 17.48 25.16
C ALA A 196 -0.58 16.69 23.85
N ALA A 197 0.52 16.19 23.25
CA ALA A 197 0.45 15.36 22.05
C ALA A 197 -0.16 13.97 22.36
N PHE A 198 0.12 13.42 23.54
CA PHE A 198 -0.50 12.19 24.04
C PHE A 198 -2.00 12.36 24.23
N GLU A 199 -2.46 13.42 24.90
CA GLU A 199 -3.88 13.68 25.16
C GLU A 199 -4.66 13.87 23.85
N SER A 200 -4.20 14.75 22.97
CA SER A 200 -4.81 14.99 21.66
C SER A 200 -4.95 13.69 20.84
N ARG A 201 -3.86 12.91 20.76
CA ARG A 201 -3.86 11.63 20.03
C ARG A 201 -4.77 10.57 20.66
N CYS A 202 -4.89 10.55 21.99
CA CYS A 202 -5.82 9.66 22.68
C CYS A 202 -7.28 10.07 22.45
N ARG A 203 -7.61 11.36 22.55
CA ARG A 203 -8.97 11.87 22.30
C ARG A 203 -9.42 11.53 20.88
N SER A 204 -8.61 11.87 19.86
CA SER A 204 -8.94 11.54 18.46
C SER A 204 -9.14 10.04 18.22
N LEU A 205 -8.38 9.18 18.92
CA LEU A 205 -8.55 7.73 18.82
C LEU A 205 -9.83 7.25 19.53
N VAL A 206 -10.14 7.77 20.72
CA VAL A 206 -11.36 7.42 21.46
C VAL A 206 -12.61 7.85 20.68
N ASP A 207 -12.62 9.07 20.13
CA ASP A 207 -13.72 9.57 19.29
C ASP A 207 -13.92 8.71 18.04
N MET A 208 -12.83 8.33 17.35
CA MET A 208 -12.88 7.40 16.22
C MET A 208 -13.49 6.05 16.64
N ARG A 209 -12.99 5.44 17.72
CA ARG A 209 -13.44 4.12 18.18
C ARG A 209 -14.86 4.12 18.71
N LEU A 210 -15.31 5.19 19.34
CA LEU A 210 -16.70 5.35 19.76
C LEU A 210 -17.63 5.39 18.54
N ARG A 211 -17.29 6.19 17.51
CA ARG A 211 -18.05 6.25 16.25
C ARG A 211 -18.07 4.89 15.55
N GLU A 212 -16.94 4.18 15.50
CA GLU A 212 -16.88 2.81 14.96
C GLU A 212 -17.79 1.86 15.75
N ALA A 213 -17.74 1.88 17.09
CA ALA A 213 -18.53 0.99 17.95
C ALA A 213 -20.04 1.24 17.84
N VAL A 214 -20.46 2.51 17.83
CA VAL A 214 -21.88 2.88 17.59
C VAL A 214 -22.32 2.43 16.20
N SER A 215 -21.52 2.70 15.17
CA SER A 215 -21.82 2.27 13.79
C SER A 215 -21.94 0.75 13.68
N LEU A 216 -21.01 0.01 14.31
CA LEU A 216 -21.04 -1.44 14.38
C LEU A 216 -22.31 -1.93 15.06
N ARG A 217 -22.70 -1.35 16.20
CA ARG A 217 -23.91 -1.74 16.94
C ARG A 217 -25.17 -1.57 16.08
N LEU A 218 -25.29 -0.43 15.39
CA LEU A 218 -26.39 -0.16 14.46
C LEU A 218 -26.48 -1.19 13.34
N VAL A 219 -25.36 -1.50 12.67
CA VAL A 219 -25.36 -2.49 11.57
C VAL A 219 -25.61 -3.90 12.10
N VAL A 220 -25.10 -4.27 13.28
CA VAL A 220 -25.38 -5.58 13.91
C VAL A 220 -26.86 -5.71 14.28
N GLN A 221 -27.50 -4.66 14.81
CA GLN A 221 -28.94 -4.65 15.11
C GLN A 221 -29.77 -4.83 13.83
N GLU A 222 -29.52 -4.02 12.79
CA GLU A 222 -30.22 -4.10 11.50
C GLU A 222 -29.98 -5.48 10.82
N ALA A 223 -28.76 -6.02 10.89
CA ALA A 223 -28.43 -7.36 10.39
C ALA A 223 -29.20 -8.46 11.13
N LYS A 224 -29.21 -8.45 12.47
CA LYS A 224 -29.97 -9.41 13.28
C LYS A 224 -31.48 -9.36 12.98
N ALA A 225 -32.01 -8.17 12.71
CA ALA A 225 -33.41 -7.96 12.35
C ALA A 225 -33.78 -8.39 10.92
N LYS A 226 -32.88 -8.18 9.93
CA LYS A 226 -33.17 -8.40 8.50
C LYS A 226 -32.63 -9.71 7.90
N MET A 227 -31.67 -10.36 8.53
CA MET A 227 -31.14 -11.65 8.05
C MET A 227 -32.10 -12.79 8.39
N THR A 228 -32.25 -13.71 7.45
CA THR A 228 -33.00 -14.96 7.63
C THR A 228 -32.28 -15.91 8.61
N ASP A 229 -33.01 -16.87 9.15
CA ASP A 229 -32.45 -17.82 10.12
C ASP A 229 -31.41 -18.76 9.48
N ASP A 230 -31.52 -19.07 8.19
CA ASP A 230 -30.53 -19.88 7.49
C ASP A 230 -29.23 -19.11 7.21
N GLU A 231 -29.31 -17.79 6.95
CA GLU A 231 -28.10 -16.94 6.90
C GLU A 231 -27.40 -16.84 8.25
N LYS A 232 -28.18 -16.75 9.34
CA LYS A 232 -27.65 -16.75 10.73
C LYS A 232 -26.98 -18.09 11.05
N LYS A 233 -27.61 -19.23 10.73
CA LYS A 233 -26.99 -20.57 10.86
C LYS A 233 -25.69 -20.69 10.08
N GLN A 234 -25.62 -20.16 8.85
CA GLN A 234 -24.40 -20.15 8.05
C GLN A 234 -23.28 -19.32 8.68
N VAL A 235 -23.61 -18.22 9.39
CA VAL A 235 -22.63 -17.45 10.17
C VAL A 235 -22.13 -18.23 11.38
N GLU A 236 -23.00 -18.90 12.15
CA GLU A 236 -22.55 -19.74 13.27
C GLU A 236 -21.66 -20.91 12.80
N ALA A 237 -22.00 -21.57 11.67
CA ALA A 237 -21.17 -22.62 11.10
C ALA A 237 -19.78 -22.12 10.65
N ALA A 238 -19.71 -20.91 10.06
CA ALA A 238 -18.45 -20.27 9.68
C ALA A 238 -17.63 -19.83 10.92
N LEU A 239 -18.29 -19.38 11.98
CA LEU A 239 -17.68 -19.05 13.26
C LEU A 239 -17.07 -20.31 13.90
N GLU A 240 -17.82 -21.41 13.98
CA GLU A 240 -17.30 -22.69 14.47
C GLU A 240 -16.06 -23.15 13.70
N GLN A 241 -16.08 -23.07 12.37
CA GLN A 241 -14.93 -23.45 11.56
C GLN A 241 -13.73 -22.52 11.82
N THR A 242 -13.97 -21.23 12.03
CA THR A 242 -12.93 -20.25 12.37
C THR A 242 -12.32 -20.54 13.74
N VAL A 243 -13.14 -20.87 14.75
CA VAL A 243 -12.66 -21.29 16.07
C VAL A 243 -11.85 -22.59 15.96
N LYS A 244 -12.33 -23.60 15.22
CA LYS A 244 -11.60 -24.86 14.97
C LYS A 244 -10.22 -24.58 14.35
N ASN A 245 -10.13 -23.71 13.35
CA ASN A 245 -8.87 -23.31 12.73
C ASN A 245 -7.93 -22.63 13.75
N LEU A 246 -8.42 -21.65 14.53
CA LEU A 246 -7.64 -20.95 15.56
C LEU A 246 -7.15 -21.88 16.68
N THR A 247 -7.96 -22.86 17.06
CA THR A 247 -7.59 -23.93 18.00
C THR A 247 -6.50 -24.83 17.42
N SER A 248 -6.58 -25.22 16.15
CA SER A 248 -5.53 -26.00 15.48
C SER A 248 -4.21 -25.22 15.38
N GLU A 249 -4.25 -23.92 15.08
CA GLU A 249 -3.06 -23.05 15.07
C GLU A 249 -2.45 -22.84 16.46
N ALA A 250 -3.25 -22.89 17.53
CA ALA A 250 -2.79 -22.81 18.92
C ALA A 250 -2.37 -24.16 19.52
N GLY A 251 -2.68 -25.28 18.84
CA GLY A 251 -2.43 -26.64 19.31
C GLY A 251 -3.50 -27.18 20.27
N SER A 252 -4.14 -26.34 21.08
CA SER A 252 -5.27 -26.74 21.95
C SER A 252 -6.17 -25.55 22.31
N ILE A 253 -7.38 -25.84 22.84
CA ILE A 253 -8.31 -24.80 23.33
C ILE A 253 -7.69 -24.07 24.52
N ALA A 254 -7.11 -24.79 25.48
CA ALA A 254 -6.46 -24.19 26.65
C ALA A 254 -5.28 -23.27 26.25
N ALA A 255 -4.48 -23.65 25.25
CA ALA A 255 -3.40 -22.82 24.73
C ALA A 255 -3.93 -21.56 23.99
N LEU A 256 -5.07 -21.67 23.30
CA LEU A 256 -5.75 -20.53 22.69
C LEU A 256 -6.29 -19.56 23.75
N GLU A 257 -6.96 -20.09 24.79
CA GLU A 257 -7.49 -19.31 25.91
C GLU A 257 -6.38 -18.60 26.69
N GLU A 258 -5.29 -19.29 27.00
CA GLU A 258 -4.13 -18.67 27.66
C GLU A 258 -3.52 -17.55 26.79
N ARG A 259 -3.40 -17.78 25.47
CA ARG A 259 -2.91 -16.76 24.52
C ARG A 259 -3.82 -15.53 24.48
N LEU A 260 -5.14 -15.72 24.48
CA LEU A 260 -6.12 -14.62 24.51
C LEU A 260 -6.10 -13.89 25.86
N ALA A 261 -5.99 -14.62 26.97
CA ALA A 261 -5.90 -14.06 28.32
C ALA A 261 -4.65 -13.18 28.49
N ARG A 262 -3.49 -13.60 27.97
CA ARG A 262 -2.26 -12.78 27.92
C ARG A 262 -2.43 -11.49 27.10
N GLN A 263 -3.40 -11.46 26.19
CA GLN A 263 -3.76 -10.27 25.38
C GLN A 263 -4.89 -9.44 26.00
N GLY A 264 -5.48 -9.86 27.12
CA GLY A 264 -6.62 -9.19 27.75
C GLY A 264 -7.98 -9.53 27.12
N SER A 265 -8.06 -10.56 26.28
CA SER A 265 -9.30 -11.08 25.68
C SER A 265 -9.70 -12.41 26.35
N SER A 266 -10.89 -12.92 26.00
CA SER A 266 -11.33 -14.29 26.33
C SER A 266 -11.88 -14.96 25.09
N LEU A 267 -11.94 -16.29 25.05
CA LEU A 267 -12.45 -17.03 23.90
C LEU A 267 -13.91 -16.64 23.57
N GLU A 268 -14.75 -16.41 24.57
CA GLU A 268 -16.14 -15.96 24.35
C GLU A 268 -16.24 -14.52 23.83
N LYS A 269 -15.41 -13.58 24.33
CA LYS A 269 -15.32 -12.23 23.76
C LYS A 269 -14.82 -12.26 22.31
N GLU A 270 -13.88 -13.15 22.01
CA GLU A 270 -13.34 -13.34 20.66
C GLU A 270 -14.41 -13.91 19.70
N LYS A 271 -15.14 -14.94 20.13
CA LYS A 271 -16.25 -15.54 19.39
C LYS A 271 -17.34 -14.53 19.07
N GLU A 272 -17.78 -13.74 20.05
CA GLU A 272 -18.82 -12.73 19.80
C GLU A 272 -18.34 -11.62 18.87
N ARG A 273 -17.07 -11.19 18.96
CA ARG A 273 -16.50 -10.22 18.02
C ARG A 273 -16.44 -10.75 16.59
N GLU A 274 -15.99 -11.99 16.40
CA GLU A 274 -15.98 -12.63 15.08
C GLU A 274 -17.40 -12.92 14.56
N ARG A 275 -18.34 -13.31 15.42
CA ARG A 275 -19.78 -13.43 15.08
C ARG A 275 -20.33 -12.12 14.52
N GLN A 276 -20.16 -11.03 15.27
CA GLN A 276 -20.64 -9.70 14.87
C GLN A 276 -20.01 -9.25 13.55
N ARG A 277 -18.69 -9.46 13.39
CA ARG A 277 -17.96 -9.20 12.15
C ARG A 277 -18.53 -9.99 10.97
N MET A 278 -18.80 -11.29 11.13
CA MET A 278 -19.36 -12.14 10.07
C MET A 278 -20.80 -11.78 9.71
N LEU A 279 -21.65 -11.46 10.72
CA LEU A 279 -23.01 -10.95 10.50
C LEU A 279 -22.98 -9.66 9.67
N VAL A 280 -22.15 -8.68 10.07
CA VAL A 280 -22.00 -7.39 9.38
C VAL A 280 -21.46 -7.57 7.97
N GLN A 281 -20.40 -8.38 7.79
CA GLN A 281 -19.81 -8.64 6.48
C GLN A 281 -20.83 -9.28 5.53
N ARG A 282 -21.60 -10.26 6.00
CA ARG A 282 -22.64 -10.93 5.21
C ARG A 282 -23.78 -9.97 4.87
N TYR A 283 -24.30 -9.26 5.87
CA TYR A 283 -25.40 -8.30 5.69
C TYR A 283 -25.03 -7.19 4.71
N LEU A 284 -23.86 -6.56 4.85
CA LEU A 284 -23.43 -5.50 3.93
C LEU A 284 -23.13 -6.05 2.53
N ARG A 285 -22.56 -7.26 2.41
CA ARG A 285 -22.41 -7.90 1.10
C ARG A 285 -23.77 -8.10 0.43
N GLU A 286 -24.76 -8.62 1.12
CA GLU A 286 -26.08 -8.92 0.55
C GLU A 286 -26.89 -7.64 0.24
N LYS A 287 -26.79 -6.60 1.07
CA LYS A 287 -27.58 -5.36 0.90
C LYS A 287 -26.90 -4.29 0.05
N VAL A 288 -25.57 -4.23 0.04
CA VAL A 288 -24.83 -3.14 -0.61
C VAL A 288 -24.17 -3.60 -1.91
N ALA A 289 -23.54 -4.78 -1.95
CA ALA A 289 -22.78 -5.20 -3.12
C ALA A 289 -23.62 -5.31 -4.42
N PRO A 290 -24.89 -5.77 -4.41
CA PRO A 290 -25.71 -5.80 -5.63
C PRO A 290 -26.00 -4.43 -6.23
N ALA A 291 -25.90 -3.34 -5.45
CA ALA A 291 -26.08 -1.97 -5.94
C ALA A 291 -24.78 -1.34 -6.48
N VAL A 292 -23.64 -2.02 -6.34
CA VAL A 292 -22.34 -1.54 -6.82
C VAL A 292 -22.10 -2.03 -8.24
N HIS A 293 -22.24 -1.13 -9.20
CA HIS A 293 -21.91 -1.37 -10.59
C HIS A 293 -20.82 -0.40 -11.05
N VAL A 294 -19.79 -0.95 -11.71
CA VAL A 294 -18.73 -0.19 -12.37
C VAL A 294 -18.98 -0.26 -13.87
N THR A 295 -18.99 0.87 -14.56
CA THR A 295 -19.23 0.90 -16.00
C THR A 295 -17.92 1.05 -16.78
N HIS A 296 -17.90 0.58 -18.03
CA HIS A 296 -16.72 0.73 -18.89
C HIS A 296 -16.41 2.22 -19.19
N SER A 297 -17.44 3.08 -19.29
CA SER A 297 -17.24 4.53 -19.45
C SER A 297 -16.54 5.15 -18.24
N GLU A 298 -16.98 4.81 -17.03
CA GLU A 298 -16.36 5.26 -15.78
C GLU A 298 -14.90 4.77 -15.65
N LEU A 299 -14.63 3.53 -16.04
CA LEU A 299 -13.27 2.99 -16.09
C LEU A 299 -12.36 3.82 -17.01
N LEU A 300 -12.84 4.16 -18.21
CA LEU A 300 -12.10 5.00 -19.15
C LEU A 300 -11.94 6.45 -18.64
N GLU A 301 -12.98 7.04 -18.04
CA GLU A 301 -12.91 8.37 -17.42
C GLU A 301 -11.87 8.44 -16.30
N VAL A 302 -11.89 7.46 -15.39
CA VAL A 302 -10.91 7.38 -14.28
C VAL A 302 -9.51 7.14 -14.83
N TYR A 303 -9.33 6.20 -15.76
CA TYR A 303 -8.05 5.93 -16.41
C TYR A 303 -7.49 7.20 -17.05
N ASN A 304 -8.26 7.88 -17.90
CA ASN A 304 -7.83 9.09 -18.59
C ASN A 304 -7.48 10.21 -17.62
N ARG A 305 -8.23 10.36 -16.51
CA ARG A 305 -7.95 11.35 -15.46
C ARG A 305 -6.63 11.10 -14.73
N VAL A 306 -6.26 9.84 -14.47
CA VAL A 306 -5.03 9.49 -13.72
C VAL A 306 -3.86 9.06 -14.61
N ARG A 307 -4.06 8.98 -15.93
CA ARG A 307 -3.10 8.46 -16.91
C ARG A 307 -1.71 9.07 -16.77
N ALA A 308 -1.62 10.40 -16.78
CA ALA A 308 -0.35 11.12 -16.70
C ALA A 308 0.39 10.93 -15.37
N GLU A 309 -0.32 10.72 -14.25
CA GLU A 309 0.30 10.52 -12.93
C GLU A 309 0.69 9.05 -12.68
N ARG A 310 -0.17 8.10 -13.06
CA ARG A 310 -0.05 6.67 -12.67
C ARG A 310 0.44 5.76 -13.78
N TYR A 311 0.18 6.08 -15.05
CA TYR A 311 0.34 5.16 -16.17
C TYR A 311 1.30 5.65 -17.25
N GLU A 312 1.72 6.92 -17.24
CA GLU A 312 2.79 7.42 -18.11
C GLU A 312 4.15 7.24 -17.47
N GLN A 313 4.88 6.24 -17.95
CA GLN A 313 6.26 5.97 -17.54
C GLN A 313 7.18 6.82 -18.43
N PRO A 314 7.94 7.78 -17.87
CA PRO A 314 8.88 8.56 -18.66
C PRO A 314 10.03 7.68 -19.16
N GLU A 315 10.69 8.16 -20.22
CA GLU A 315 11.93 7.56 -20.70
C GLU A 315 12.97 7.53 -19.57
N ARG A 316 13.60 6.37 -19.37
CA ARG A 316 14.65 6.17 -18.37
C ARG A 316 15.84 5.43 -18.98
N VAL A 317 17.05 5.90 -18.68
CA VAL A 317 18.29 5.26 -19.12
C VAL A 317 19.13 4.93 -17.91
N ARG A 318 19.70 3.73 -17.86
CA ARG A 318 20.67 3.34 -16.84
C ARG A 318 22.03 3.92 -17.20
N LEU A 319 22.49 4.90 -16.44
CA LEU A 319 23.71 5.67 -16.72
C LEU A 319 24.95 4.91 -16.21
N GLY A 320 25.88 4.61 -17.12
CA GLY A 320 27.28 4.37 -16.80
C GLY A 320 28.10 5.64 -17.02
N LEU A 321 28.83 6.10 -16.00
CA LEU A 321 29.64 7.33 -16.04
C LEU A 321 31.09 7.08 -15.61
N ILE A 322 32.03 7.64 -16.38
CA ILE A 322 33.42 7.86 -15.96
C ILE A 322 33.67 9.37 -15.99
N MET A 323 34.04 9.96 -14.86
CA MET A 323 34.44 11.37 -14.77
C MET A 323 35.95 11.46 -14.55
N LEU A 324 36.64 12.29 -15.33
CA LEU A 324 38.05 12.62 -15.19
C LEU A 324 38.16 14.13 -14.98
N LYS A 325 38.68 14.59 -13.85
CA LYS A 325 38.76 16.03 -13.55
C LYS A 325 39.98 16.64 -14.23
N LYS A 326 39.81 17.81 -14.83
CA LYS A 326 40.91 18.56 -15.47
C LYS A 326 41.98 18.98 -14.45
N SER A 327 41.58 19.26 -13.20
CA SER A 327 42.47 19.62 -12.10
C SER A 327 43.34 18.48 -11.56
N SER A 328 43.03 17.22 -11.89
CA SER A 328 43.73 16.05 -11.33
C SER A 328 44.97 15.64 -12.13
N ALA A 329 45.23 16.28 -13.28
CA ALA A 329 46.48 16.15 -14.02
C ALA A 329 47.36 17.39 -13.85
N ALA A 330 48.68 17.19 -13.81
CA ALA A 330 49.66 18.28 -13.79
C ALA A 330 49.71 19.08 -15.11
N ASP A 331 49.16 18.53 -16.19
CA ASP A 331 49.07 19.15 -17.52
C ASP A 331 47.67 18.86 -18.11
N PRO A 332 46.90 19.90 -18.53
CA PRO A 332 45.63 19.73 -19.22
C PRO A 332 45.68 18.80 -20.45
N ALA A 333 46.80 18.77 -21.18
CA ALA A 333 46.98 17.88 -22.34
C ALA A 333 47.03 16.40 -21.92
N ALA A 334 47.64 16.10 -20.75
CA ALA A 334 47.67 14.75 -20.20
C ALA A 334 46.28 14.27 -19.76
N ALA A 335 45.47 15.14 -19.14
CA ALA A 335 44.07 14.83 -18.82
C ALA A 335 43.25 14.53 -20.08
N GLN A 336 43.40 15.34 -21.15
CA GLN A 336 42.69 15.13 -22.40
C GLN A 336 43.12 13.82 -23.10
N ALA A 337 44.42 13.51 -23.10
CA ALA A 337 44.95 12.27 -23.66
C ALA A 337 44.41 11.03 -22.92
N LEU A 338 44.38 11.07 -21.58
CA LEU A 338 43.80 10.01 -20.76
C LEU A 338 42.29 9.84 -21.03
N ALA A 339 41.54 10.94 -21.09
CA ALA A 339 40.11 10.91 -21.37
C ALA A 339 39.79 10.31 -22.76
N ARG A 340 40.56 10.69 -23.80
CA ARG A 340 40.45 10.09 -25.14
C ARG A 340 40.81 8.59 -25.14
N ALA A 341 41.84 8.18 -24.39
CA ALA A 341 42.23 6.77 -24.29
C ALA A 341 41.17 5.91 -23.56
N VAL A 342 40.59 6.41 -22.47
CA VAL A 342 39.50 5.72 -21.75
C VAL A 342 38.22 5.67 -22.59
N HIS A 343 37.88 6.76 -23.28
CA HIS A 343 36.77 6.81 -24.24
C HIS A 343 36.93 5.77 -25.35
N GLY A 344 38.09 5.70 -26.00
CA GLY A 344 38.36 4.73 -27.06
C GLY A 344 38.22 3.27 -26.60
N ARG A 345 38.63 2.96 -25.36
CA ARG A 345 38.47 1.61 -24.77
C ARG A 345 37.02 1.27 -24.45
N ALA A 346 36.26 2.23 -23.90
CA ALA A 346 34.82 2.09 -23.67
C ALA A 346 34.04 1.92 -24.99
N ALA A 347 34.43 2.64 -26.05
CA ALA A 347 33.85 2.51 -27.40
C ALA A 347 34.22 1.19 -28.07
N ALA A 348 35.42 0.65 -27.82
CA ALA A 348 35.85 -0.68 -28.28
C ALA A 348 35.17 -1.85 -27.53
N GLY A 349 34.28 -1.58 -26.59
CA GLY A 349 33.50 -2.60 -25.87
C GLY A 349 34.18 -3.21 -24.65
N GLU A 350 35.27 -2.60 -24.14
CA GLU A 350 35.86 -3.05 -22.87
C GLU A 350 34.84 -2.90 -21.71
N ASP A 351 35.00 -3.74 -20.68
CA ASP A 351 34.19 -3.72 -19.45
C ASP A 351 34.20 -2.32 -18.80
N PHE A 352 33.08 -1.62 -18.96
CA PHE A 352 32.92 -0.24 -18.51
C PHE A 352 33.03 -0.13 -16.99
N ALA A 353 32.61 -1.14 -16.23
CA ALA A 353 32.71 -1.13 -14.78
C ALA A 353 34.17 -1.18 -14.33
N ARG A 354 35.04 -1.93 -15.02
CA ARG A 354 36.49 -1.95 -14.75
C ARG A 354 37.16 -0.64 -15.15
N LEU A 355 36.77 -0.04 -16.27
CA LEU A 355 37.26 1.28 -16.67
C LEU A 355 36.87 2.35 -15.64
N ALA A 356 35.61 2.35 -15.19
CA ALA A 356 35.13 3.28 -14.17
C ALA A 356 35.84 3.09 -12.82
N ALA A 357 35.96 1.85 -12.32
CA ALA A 357 36.65 1.57 -11.06
C ALA A 357 38.15 1.91 -11.09
N ARG A 358 38.78 1.95 -12.28
CA ARG A 358 40.21 2.24 -12.44
C ARG A 358 40.52 3.71 -12.74
N TYR A 359 39.64 4.42 -13.44
CA TYR A 359 39.92 5.75 -13.98
C TYR A 359 38.89 6.82 -13.58
N SER A 360 37.73 6.48 -13.02
CA SER A 360 36.72 7.46 -12.66
C SER A 360 37.00 8.11 -11.31
N GLU A 361 36.94 9.43 -11.26
CA GLU A 361 36.95 10.27 -10.06
C GLU A 361 35.53 10.62 -9.57
N ASP A 362 34.52 9.93 -10.12
CA ASP A 362 33.12 10.01 -9.73
C ASP A 362 32.84 9.22 -8.44
N PRO A 363 31.89 9.64 -7.56
CA PRO A 363 31.53 8.89 -6.36
C PRO A 363 31.00 7.46 -6.62
N MET A 364 30.52 7.16 -7.84
CA MET A 364 30.05 5.82 -8.21
C MET A 364 31.15 4.96 -8.84
N SER A 365 32.41 5.42 -8.90
CA SER A 365 33.56 4.67 -9.43
C SER A 365 33.70 3.27 -8.83
N GLU A 366 33.62 3.14 -7.51
CA GLU A 366 33.65 1.86 -6.77
C GLU A 366 32.51 0.90 -7.16
N LYS A 367 31.39 1.44 -7.66
CA LYS A 367 30.23 0.69 -8.18
C LYS A 367 30.28 0.52 -9.70
N GLY A 368 31.46 0.67 -10.32
CA GLY A 368 31.64 0.56 -11.76
C GLY A 368 31.03 1.71 -12.55
N GLY A 369 30.84 2.88 -11.93
CA GLY A 369 30.25 4.06 -12.55
C GLY A 369 28.75 3.96 -12.82
N ASP A 370 28.05 2.96 -12.26
CA ASP A 370 26.61 2.76 -12.47
C ASP A 370 25.79 3.67 -11.55
N TRP A 371 25.12 4.65 -12.14
CA TRP A 371 24.23 5.60 -11.48
C TRP A 371 22.78 5.10 -11.37
N GLY A 372 22.47 3.90 -11.90
CA GLY A 372 21.11 3.39 -12.00
C GLY A 372 20.27 4.12 -13.05
N PHE A 373 18.95 3.91 -13.02
CA PHE A 373 18.02 4.52 -13.97
C PHE A 373 17.77 5.99 -13.65
N ILE A 374 18.07 6.86 -14.61
CA ILE A 374 17.80 8.30 -14.53
C ILE A 374 16.76 8.72 -15.59
N THR A 375 16.03 9.80 -15.33
CA THR A 375 15.10 10.44 -16.28
C THR A 375 15.76 11.66 -16.95
N ARG A 376 15.25 12.07 -18.11
CA ARG A 376 15.77 13.24 -18.83
C ARG A 376 15.70 14.51 -17.96
N GLY A 377 16.79 15.27 -17.94
CA GLY A 377 16.94 16.48 -17.12
C GLY A 377 17.23 16.23 -15.64
N SER A 378 17.42 14.99 -15.19
CA SER A 378 17.78 14.69 -13.80
C SER A 378 19.28 14.74 -13.53
N PHE A 379 20.13 14.64 -14.57
CA PHE A 379 21.58 14.80 -14.41
C PHE A 379 21.99 16.27 -14.49
N ARG A 380 22.82 16.72 -13.53
CA ARG A 380 23.20 18.15 -13.39
C ARG A 380 23.94 18.70 -14.63
N VAL A 381 24.78 17.89 -15.26
CA VAL A 381 25.54 18.30 -16.46
C VAL A 381 24.68 18.06 -17.69
N ARG A 382 24.04 19.13 -18.20
CA ARG A 382 23.13 19.07 -19.34
C ARG A 382 23.70 18.34 -20.56
N ALA A 383 24.98 18.56 -20.90
CA ALA A 383 25.63 17.91 -22.03
C ALA A 383 25.76 16.37 -21.86
N VAL A 384 25.90 15.88 -20.61
CA VAL A 384 25.90 14.45 -20.30
C VAL A 384 24.49 13.87 -20.42
N ASP A 385 23.47 14.58 -19.95
CA ASP A 385 22.05 14.19 -20.09
C ASP A 385 21.64 14.10 -21.58
N GLU A 386 21.86 15.17 -22.35
CA GLU A 386 21.57 15.22 -23.79
C GLU A 386 22.30 14.11 -24.56
N THR A 387 23.57 13.85 -24.22
CA THR A 387 24.34 12.75 -24.81
C THR A 387 23.74 11.40 -24.44
N LEU A 388 23.49 11.12 -23.15
CA LEU A 388 22.99 9.82 -22.69
C LEU A 388 21.69 9.42 -23.38
N PHE A 389 20.73 10.35 -23.45
CA PHE A 389 19.40 10.08 -24.02
C PHE A 389 19.38 10.03 -25.55
N ALA A 390 20.49 10.35 -26.23
CA ALA A 390 20.68 10.08 -27.65
C ALA A 390 21.14 8.63 -27.94
N LEU A 391 21.72 7.93 -26.96
CA LEU A 391 22.35 6.61 -27.14
C LEU A 391 21.36 5.44 -27.10
N GLN A 392 21.67 4.37 -27.84
CA GLN A 392 20.98 3.09 -27.70
C GLN A 392 21.48 2.31 -26.48
N GLY A 393 20.68 1.36 -25.99
CA GLY A 393 21.10 0.47 -24.88
C GLY A 393 22.37 -0.30 -25.24
N GLY A 394 23.34 -0.30 -24.32
CA GLY A 394 24.68 -0.87 -24.50
C GLY A 394 25.71 0.06 -25.15
N GLN A 395 25.31 1.20 -25.70
CA GLN A 395 26.19 2.09 -26.48
C GLN A 395 26.96 3.08 -25.60
N ALA A 396 28.26 3.24 -25.86
CA ALA A 396 29.08 4.34 -25.35
C ALA A 396 28.94 5.58 -26.25
N GLY A 397 28.78 6.75 -25.64
CA GLY A 397 28.63 8.02 -26.35
C GLY A 397 29.95 8.70 -26.71
N PRO A 398 29.90 9.87 -27.36
CA PRO A 398 31.07 10.75 -27.51
C PRO A 398 31.62 11.16 -26.14
N LEU A 399 32.90 11.54 -26.12
CA LEU A 399 33.51 12.18 -24.97
C LEU A 399 32.87 13.57 -24.76
N VAL A 400 32.26 13.79 -23.59
CA VAL A 400 31.68 15.08 -23.22
C VAL A 400 32.70 15.88 -22.42
N GLU A 401 32.97 17.11 -22.84
CA GLU A 401 33.92 18.00 -22.18
C GLU A 401 33.18 19.18 -21.54
N THR A 402 33.52 19.49 -20.28
CA THR A 402 33.08 20.71 -19.56
C THR A 402 34.28 21.53 -19.09
N GLU A 403 34.04 22.65 -18.42
CA GLU A 403 35.10 23.50 -17.85
C GLU A 403 35.95 22.73 -16.82
N ASP A 404 35.32 21.91 -15.97
CA ASP A 404 35.97 21.20 -14.86
C ASP A 404 36.44 19.78 -15.19
N ALA A 405 35.79 19.08 -16.14
CA ALA A 405 35.95 17.63 -16.29
C ALA A 405 35.71 17.13 -17.73
N TYR A 406 36.15 15.89 -17.95
CA TYR A 406 35.77 15.05 -19.09
C TYR A 406 34.87 13.91 -18.60
N TYR A 407 33.81 13.63 -19.34
CA TYR A 407 32.86 12.55 -19.04
C TYR A 407 32.81 11.54 -20.19
N VAL A 408 33.08 10.28 -19.88
CA VAL A 408 32.75 9.15 -20.77
C VAL A 408 31.41 8.59 -20.30
N VAL A 409 30.43 8.61 -21.20
CA VAL A 409 29.03 8.26 -20.92
C VAL A 409 28.67 6.97 -21.65
N LYS A 410 27.97 6.05 -20.98
CA LYS A 410 27.41 4.84 -21.58
C LYS A 410 25.97 4.64 -21.15
N ALA A 411 25.07 4.44 -22.11
CA ALA A 411 23.74 3.96 -21.82
C ALA A 411 23.83 2.44 -21.59
N LEU A 412 23.79 2.00 -20.33
CA LEU A 412 23.87 0.57 -19.99
C LEU A 412 22.59 -0.16 -20.43
N GLU A 413 21.43 0.49 -20.21
CA GLU A 413 20.10 -0.03 -20.51
C GLU A 413 19.16 1.15 -20.82
N ARG A 414 18.23 1.01 -21.76
CA ARG A 414 17.27 2.08 -22.14
C ARG A 414 15.84 1.55 -22.06
N CYS A 415 15.05 2.13 -21.17
CA CYS A 415 13.62 1.93 -21.08
C CYS A 415 12.92 3.10 -21.79
N PRO A 416 12.28 2.88 -22.97
CA PRO A 416 11.58 3.94 -23.67
C PRO A 416 10.40 4.46 -22.85
N ALA A 417 9.95 5.69 -23.14
CA ALA A 417 8.71 6.19 -22.58
C ALA A 417 7.54 5.28 -22.97
N ARG A 418 6.70 4.91 -22.00
CA ARG A 418 5.60 3.97 -22.19
C ARG A 418 4.38 4.42 -21.39
N THR A 419 3.27 4.68 -22.07
CA THR A 419 1.96 4.67 -21.40
C THR A 419 1.54 3.22 -21.20
N VAL A 420 1.24 2.82 -19.97
CA VAL A 420 0.60 1.52 -19.68
C VAL A 420 -0.82 1.57 -20.26
N PRO A 421 -1.18 0.71 -21.23
CA PRO A 421 -2.48 0.78 -21.90
C PRO A 421 -3.59 0.37 -20.93
N PHE A 422 -4.79 0.92 -21.16
CA PHE A 422 -5.98 0.64 -20.36
C PHE A 422 -6.22 -0.86 -20.14
N THR A 423 -6.02 -1.69 -21.18
CA THR A 423 -6.19 -3.15 -21.14
C THR A 423 -5.29 -3.88 -20.13
N GLU A 424 -4.12 -3.32 -19.78
CA GLU A 424 -3.22 -3.90 -18.78
C GLU A 424 -3.62 -3.56 -17.34
N VAL A 425 -4.40 -2.49 -17.14
CA VAL A 425 -4.77 -1.97 -15.80
C VAL A 425 -6.27 -2.03 -15.53
N GLN A 426 -7.08 -2.50 -16.48
CA GLN A 426 -8.54 -2.50 -16.40
C GLN A 426 -9.06 -3.26 -15.17
N ALA A 427 -8.51 -4.45 -14.87
CA ALA A 427 -8.95 -5.27 -13.74
C ALA A 427 -8.64 -4.59 -12.39
N ASP A 428 -7.39 -4.18 -12.18
CA ASP A 428 -6.95 -3.47 -10.97
C ASP A 428 -7.76 -2.17 -10.75
N LEU A 429 -8.06 -1.45 -11.84
CA LEU A 429 -8.85 -0.23 -11.79
C LEU A 429 -10.34 -0.51 -11.53
N GLU A 430 -10.89 -1.61 -12.04
CA GLU A 430 -12.27 -2.03 -11.74
C GLU A 430 -12.43 -2.38 -10.27
N ASP A 431 -11.49 -3.14 -9.70
CA ASP A 431 -11.48 -3.46 -8.27
C ASP A 431 -11.32 -2.18 -7.42
N GLU A 432 -10.41 -1.25 -7.77
CA GLU A 432 -10.25 0.04 -7.08
C GLU A 432 -11.55 0.88 -7.10
N ILE A 433 -12.23 0.96 -8.25
CA ILE A 433 -13.48 1.71 -8.39
C ILE A 433 -14.62 1.00 -7.63
N ARG A 434 -14.69 -0.34 -7.71
CA ARG A 434 -15.72 -1.15 -7.05
C ARG A 434 -15.61 -1.03 -5.53
N ASP A 435 -14.40 -1.13 -4.98
CA ASP A 435 -14.15 -0.98 -3.54
C ASP A 435 -14.48 0.42 -3.04
N ARG A 436 -14.09 1.48 -3.79
CA ARG A 436 -14.47 2.86 -3.46
C ARG A 436 -15.99 3.03 -3.43
N LYS A 437 -16.70 2.61 -4.48
CA LYS A 437 -18.17 2.68 -4.56
C LYS A 437 -18.86 1.87 -3.47
N TYR A 438 -18.35 0.68 -3.16
CA TYR A 438 -18.86 -0.15 -2.07
C TYR A 438 -18.72 0.57 -0.73
N ASN A 439 -17.55 1.15 -0.42
CA ASN A 439 -17.33 1.90 0.81
C ASN A 439 -18.20 3.16 0.90
N GLU A 440 -18.39 3.91 -0.20
CA GLU A 440 -19.32 5.04 -0.27
C GLU A 440 -20.77 4.63 0.01
N MET A 441 -21.23 3.51 -0.55
CA MET A 441 -22.58 2.98 -0.35
C MET A 441 -22.79 2.42 1.07
N VAL A 442 -21.79 1.73 1.65
CA VAL A 442 -21.79 1.33 3.07
C VAL A 442 -21.88 2.57 3.95
N SER A 443 -21.10 3.61 3.66
CA SER A 443 -21.11 4.87 4.43
C SER A 443 -22.49 5.53 4.41
N ARG A 444 -23.14 5.60 3.25
CA ARG A 444 -24.51 6.09 3.10
C ARG A 444 -25.52 5.25 3.88
N HIS A 445 -25.44 3.92 3.78
CA HIS A 445 -26.33 3.03 4.52
C HIS A 445 -26.18 3.20 6.04
N VAL A 446 -24.96 3.32 6.55
CA VAL A 446 -24.70 3.58 7.97
C VAL A 446 -25.30 4.94 8.39
N GLN A 447 -25.14 6.00 7.58
CA GLN A 447 -25.77 7.30 7.86
C GLN A 447 -27.31 7.23 7.91
N GLU A 448 -27.94 6.41 7.07
CA GLU A 448 -29.39 6.16 7.11
C GLU A 448 -29.82 5.42 8.39
N LEU A 449 -29.00 4.49 8.89
CA LEU A 449 -29.24 3.84 10.19
C LEU A 449 -29.12 4.86 11.34
N TYR A 450 -28.11 5.73 11.34
CA TYR A 450 -27.97 6.80 12.34
C TYR A 450 -29.20 7.71 12.39
N ARG A 451 -29.76 8.12 11.24
CA ARG A 451 -30.94 9.00 11.18
C ARG A 451 -32.21 8.35 11.74
N ARG A 452 -32.29 7.03 11.76
CA ARG A 452 -33.43 6.25 12.25
C ARG A 452 -33.29 5.80 13.71
N ALA A 453 -32.07 5.81 14.25
CA ALA A 453 -31.76 5.22 15.54
C ALA A 453 -31.74 6.24 16.67
N TYR A 454 -32.07 5.78 17.88
CA TYR A 454 -31.79 6.52 19.09
C TYR A 454 -30.34 6.29 19.50
N VAL A 455 -29.51 7.33 19.40
CA VAL A 455 -28.10 7.34 19.82
C VAL A 455 -27.90 8.46 20.82
N ARG A 456 -27.46 8.12 22.03
CA ARG A 456 -27.10 9.10 23.09
C ARG A 456 -25.64 8.91 23.48
N ILE A 457 -24.82 9.95 23.34
CA ILE A 457 -23.41 9.96 23.75
C ILE A 457 -23.27 10.68 25.09
N MET A 458 -22.54 10.10 26.03
CA MET A 458 -22.32 10.63 27.37
C MET A 458 -20.96 11.35 27.42
N GLN A 459 -20.92 12.61 26.97
CA GLN A 459 -19.66 13.37 26.85
C GLN A 459 -18.89 13.52 28.17
N GLU A 460 -19.59 13.51 29.31
CA GLU A 460 -19.01 13.57 30.66
C GLU A 460 -18.12 12.36 31.01
N ASN A 461 -18.21 11.26 30.24
CA ASN A 461 -17.49 10.01 30.49
C ASN A 461 -16.30 9.76 29.52
N LEU A 462 -16.05 10.64 28.55
CA LEU A 462 -15.02 10.48 27.51
C LEU A 462 -13.58 10.77 28.00
#